data_AF-A0A0D0B8Q3-F1
#
_entry.id   AF-A0A0D0B8Q3-F1
#
_cell.length_a   1.000
_cell.length_b   1.000
_cell.length_c   1.000
_cell.angle_alpha   90.00
_cell.angle_beta   90.00
_cell.angle_gamma   90.00
#
_symmetry.space_group_name_H-M   'P 1'
#
loop_
_entity.id
_entity.type
_entity.pdbx_description
1 polymer ?
#
loop_
_entity_poly.entity_id
_entity_poly.type
_entity_poly.pdbx_seq_one_letter_code
_entity_poly.pdbx_strand_id
1 'polypeptide(L)'
;MYSSVEQAYSESSFSPNSEAFDMLHDDTTERSSSYKQNKSTQQKQYRDREVHSFAELREAICEMTDDQEPPRTKYEILSKAAQHIRQLRQMNLKLQQQLHILKSSRMNDEGCMMTQSTCHALALEW
;
A
#
# COMPACT_ATOMS: atom_id res chain seq x y z
N MET A 1 21.70 16.67 -59.98
CA MET A 1 21.44 15.47 -60.79
C MET A 1 20.44 14.63 -60.03
N TYR A 2 19.26 14.45 -60.60
CA TYR A 2 18.19 13.62 -60.03
C TYR A 2 18.52 12.15 -60.27
N SER A 3 18.39 11.31 -59.24
CA SER A 3 18.33 9.86 -59.38
C SER A 3 16.94 9.39 -58.98
N SER A 4 16.25 8.78 -59.94
CA SER A 4 14.94 8.15 -59.81
C SER A 4 15.06 6.68 -59.41
N VAL A 5 13.89 6.09 -59.12
CA VAL A 5 13.52 4.65 -59.17
C VAL A 5 13.82 3.91 -57.83
N GLU A 6 12.90 3.24 -57.13
CA GLU A 6 11.64 2.58 -57.50
C GLU A 6 10.68 2.45 -56.30
N GLN A 7 9.38 2.44 -56.58
CA GLN A 7 8.31 2.06 -55.65
C GLN A 7 8.22 0.54 -55.52
N ALA A 8 7.98 0.03 -54.31
CA ALA A 8 7.26 -1.22 -54.13
C ALA A 8 6.42 -1.13 -52.84
N TYR A 9 5.11 -1.04 -53.05
CA TYR A 9 4.11 -1.31 -52.04
C TYR A 9 4.18 -2.80 -51.67
N SER A 10 4.05 -3.12 -50.39
CA SER A 10 3.66 -4.45 -49.94
C SER A 10 2.68 -4.28 -48.80
N GLU A 11 1.43 -4.11 -49.20
CA GLU A 11 0.28 -4.48 -48.39
C GLU A 11 0.40 -5.97 -48.07
N SER A 12 0.38 -6.32 -46.78
CA SER A 12 -0.03 -7.65 -46.36
C SER A 12 -1.06 -7.49 -45.25
N SER A 13 -2.28 -7.29 -45.72
CA SER A 13 -3.54 -7.54 -45.03
C SER A 13 -3.64 -9.03 -44.71
N PHE A 14 -3.76 -9.36 -43.43
CA PHE A 14 -4.29 -10.65 -42.99
C PHE A 14 -5.39 -10.41 -41.95
N SER A 15 -6.57 -10.12 -42.47
CA SER A 15 -7.83 -10.51 -41.81
C SER A 15 -8.18 -11.92 -42.26
N PRO A 16 -8.41 -12.86 -41.34
CA PRO A 16 -9.30 -13.98 -41.60
C PRO A 16 -10.65 -13.69 -40.93
N ASN A 17 -11.64 -13.31 -41.74
CA ASN A 17 -13.03 -13.62 -41.43
C ASN A 17 -13.16 -15.15 -41.44
N SER A 18 -13.62 -15.72 -40.33
CA SER A 18 -14.17 -17.08 -40.31
C SER A 18 -15.53 -17.01 -39.62
N GLU A 19 -16.52 -16.50 -40.34
CA GLU A 19 -17.90 -16.90 -40.14
C GLU A 19 -18.01 -18.40 -40.41
N ALA A 20 -18.24 -19.20 -39.35
CA ALA A 20 -18.95 -20.48 -39.39
C ALA A 20 -18.81 -21.17 -38.03
N PHE A 21 -19.59 -20.75 -37.03
CA PHE A 21 -20.12 -21.63 -36.00
C PHE A 21 -21.43 -21.03 -35.50
N ASP A 22 -22.42 -21.04 -36.39
CA ASP A 22 -23.82 -21.03 -36.01
C ASP A 22 -24.19 -22.49 -35.74
N MET A 23 -23.94 -22.96 -34.51
CA MET A 23 -24.35 -24.30 -34.11
C MET A 23 -24.65 -24.33 -32.61
N LEU A 24 -25.95 -24.37 -32.34
CA LEU A 24 -26.62 -24.69 -31.08
C LEU A 24 -26.78 -23.53 -30.08
N HIS A 25 -27.93 -22.88 -30.18
CA HIS A 25 -28.63 -22.34 -29.01
C HIS A 25 -28.80 -23.47 -27.98
N ASP A 26 -27.92 -23.50 -26.98
CA ASP A 26 -28.15 -24.23 -25.73
C ASP A 26 -28.60 -23.22 -24.67
N ASP A 27 -29.71 -23.54 -24.02
CA ASP A 27 -30.49 -22.72 -23.10
C ASP A 27 -29.80 -22.57 -21.73
N THR A 28 -28.53 -22.14 -21.73
CA THR A 28 -27.68 -22.00 -20.53
C THR A 28 -27.05 -20.59 -20.39
N THR A 29 -27.34 -19.67 -21.31
CA THR A 29 -26.69 -18.34 -21.38
C THR A 29 -27.12 -17.36 -20.29
N GLU A 30 -28.28 -17.53 -19.64
CA GLU A 30 -28.74 -16.59 -18.61
C GLU A 30 -27.99 -16.69 -17.27
N ARG A 31 -27.44 -17.86 -16.93
CA ARG A 31 -26.79 -18.03 -15.63
C ARG A 31 -25.39 -17.44 -15.58
N SER A 32 -24.67 -17.41 -16.70
CA SER A 32 -23.28 -16.93 -16.75
C SER A 32 -23.15 -15.40 -16.84
N SER A 33 -24.16 -14.71 -17.38
CA SER A 33 -24.19 -13.24 -17.46
C SER A 33 -24.31 -12.59 -16.07
N SER A 34 -25.17 -13.14 -15.20
CA SER A 34 -25.35 -12.67 -13.82
C SER A 34 -24.08 -12.84 -12.96
N TYR A 35 -23.35 -13.97 -13.10
CA TYR A 35 -22.08 -14.17 -12.39
C TYR A 35 -20.98 -13.19 -12.86
N LYS A 36 -20.92 -12.87 -14.15
CA LYS A 36 -19.96 -11.87 -14.68
C LYS A 36 -20.30 -10.45 -14.22
N GLN A 37 -21.59 -10.09 -14.20
CA GLN A 37 -22.05 -8.80 -13.68
C GLN A 37 -21.75 -8.64 -12.18
N ASN A 38 -21.87 -9.71 -11.40
CA ASN A 38 -21.53 -9.72 -9.97
C ASN A 38 -20.03 -9.48 -9.72
N LYS A 39 -19.13 -10.11 -10.49
CA LYS A 39 -17.67 -9.90 -10.37
C LYS A 39 -17.26 -8.47 -10.74
N SER A 40 -17.83 -7.92 -11.81
CA SER A 40 -17.58 -6.54 -12.23
C SER A 40 -18.02 -5.54 -11.15
N THR A 41 -19.21 -5.76 -10.57
CA THR A 41 -19.76 -4.94 -9.49
C THR A 41 -18.89 -5.00 -8.24
N GLN A 42 -18.43 -6.19 -7.85
CA GLN A 42 -17.51 -6.35 -6.71
C GLN A 42 -16.17 -5.64 -6.96
N GLN A 43 -15.61 -5.74 -8.16
CA GLN A 43 -14.35 -5.08 -8.48
C GLN A 43 -14.49 -3.55 -8.49
N LYS A 44 -15.61 -3.03 -8.97
CA LYS A 44 -15.95 -1.61 -8.86
C LYS A 44 -16.03 -1.18 -7.39
N GLN A 45 -16.80 -1.90 -6.57
CA GLN A 45 -16.90 -1.62 -5.13
C GLN A 45 -15.53 -1.65 -4.43
N TYR A 46 -14.67 -2.61 -4.79
CA TYR A 46 -13.31 -2.68 -4.26
C TYR A 46 -12.50 -1.44 -4.63
N ARG A 47 -12.51 -1.02 -5.90
CA ARG A 47 -11.81 0.20 -6.34
C ARG A 47 -12.36 1.45 -5.67
N ASP A 48 -13.68 1.55 -5.52
CA ASP A 48 -14.34 2.69 -4.86
C ASP A 48 -13.90 2.77 -3.39
N ARG A 49 -13.85 1.64 -2.67
CA ARG A 49 -13.32 1.57 -1.29
C ARG A 49 -11.84 1.91 -1.22
N GLU A 50 -11.04 1.39 -2.14
CA GLU A 50 -9.60 1.64 -2.18
C GLU A 50 -9.32 3.15 -2.33
N VAL A 51 -10.05 3.83 -3.21
CA VAL A 51 -9.95 5.30 -3.38
C VAL A 51 -10.27 6.02 -2.08
N HIS A 52 -11.32 5.60 -1.37
CA HIS A 52 -11.68 6.20 -0.09
C HIS A 52 -10.59 6.01 0.97
N SER A 53 -10.06 4.79 1.12
CA SER A 53 -8.99 4.50 2.10
C SER A 53 -7.70 5.28 1.81
N PHE A 54 -7.36 5.50 0.53
CA PHE A 54 -6.23 6.36 0.18
C PHE A 54 -6.48 7.83 0.52
N ALA A 55 -7.73 8.31 0.42
CA ALA A 55 -8.10 9.67 0.82
C ALA A 55 -7.98 9.85 2.33
N GLU A 56 -8.51 8.92 3.13
CA GLU A 56 -8.38 8.91 4.59
C GLU A 56 -6.90 8.89 5.02
N LEU A 57 -6.09 8.02 4.41
CA LEU A 57 -4.67 7.94 4.74
C LEU A 57 -3.93 9.24 4.38
N ARG A 58 -4.30 9.89 3.27
CA ARG A 58 -3.72 11.19 2.90
C ARG A 58 -4.10 12.27 3.89
N GLU A 59 -5.37 12.34 4.30
CA GLU A 59 -5.85 13.29 5.31
C GLU A 59 -5.10 13.14 6.63
N ALA A 60 -4.98 11.90 7.13
CA ALA A 60 -4.20 11.62 8.34
C ALA A 60 -2.73 12.05 8.23
N ILE A 61 -2.09 11.88 7.05
CA ILE A 61 -0.73 12.38 6.83
C ILE A 61 -0.69 13.91 6.88
N CYS A 62 -1.66 14.60 6.25
CA CYS A 62 -1.72 16.05 6.25
C CYS A 62 -1.90 16.62 7.65
N GLU A 63 -2.82 16.06 8.45
CA GLU A 63 -3.05 16.45 9.85
C GLU A 63 -1.79 16.30 10.73
N MET A 64 -0.93 15.32 10.42
CA MET A 64 0.32 15.12 11.16
C MET A 64 1.45 16.06 10.74
N THR A 65 1.35 16.70 9.57
CA THR A 65 2.49 17.41 8.98
C THR A 65 2.28 18.90 8.73
N ASP A 66 1.07 19.45 8.96
CA ASP A 66 0.58 20.85 8.98
C ASP A 66 1.11 21.87 7.93
N ASP A 67 2.32 21.73 7.38
CA ASP A 67 3.01 22.64 6.46
C ASP A 67 3.77 21.90 5.32
N GLN A 68 3.59 20.59 5.17
CA GLN A 68 4.20 19.82 4.07
C GLN A 68 3.24 19.68 2.89
N GLU A 69 3.78 19.66 1.67
CA GLU A 69 2.96 19.40 0.48
C GLU A 69 2.25 18.04 0.61
N PRO A 70 0.91 18.00 0.43
CA PRO A 70 0.15 16.78 0.56
C PRO A 70 0.58 15.76 -0.50
N PRO A 71 0.81 14.47 -0.14
CA PRO A 71 1.17 13.45 -1.12
C PRO A 71 0.02 13.26 -2.13
N ARG A 72 0.35 13.23 -3.41
CA ARG A 72 -0.63 13.22 -4.49
C ARG A 72 -0.84 11.83 -5.07
N THR A 73 0.24 11.05 -5.18
CA THR A 73 0.19 9.70 -5.77
C THR A 73 -0.01 8.62 -4.71
N LYS A 74 -0.59 7.48 -5.08
CA LYS A 74 -0.70 6.30 -4.19
C LYS A 74 0.66 5.89 -3.61
N TYR A 75 1.70 5.93 -4.44
CA TYR A 75 3.07 5.61 -4.02
C TYR A 75 3.59 6.58 -2.95
N GLU A 76 3.42 7.89 -3.15
CA GLU A 76 3.82 8.91 -2.18
C GLU A 76 3.05 8.77 -0.87
N ILE A 77 1.74 8.51 -0.94
CA ILE A 77 0.89 8.32 0.25
C ILE A 77 1.43 7.13 1.08
N LEU A 78 1.67 5.98 0.45
CA LEU A 78 2.21 4.81 1.15
C LEU A 78 3.62 5.04 1.67
N SER A 79 4.47 5.72 0.90
CA SER A 79 5.86 5.99 1.28
C SER A 79 5.94 6.92 2.48
N LYS A 80 5.17 8.03 2.47
CA LYS A 80 5.06 8.96 3.60
C LYS A 80 4.43 8.27 4.82
N ALA A 81 3.34 7.52 4.65
CA ALA A 81 2.74 6.76 5.73
C ALA A 81 3.75 5.82 6.42
N ALA A 82 4.49 5.05 5.63
CA ALA A 82 5.50 4.13 6.16
C ALA A 82 6.64 4.87 6.90
N GLN A 83 7.04 6.05 6.41
CA GLN A 83 8.01 6.89 7.08
C GLN A 83 7.48 7.39 8.44
N HIS A 84 6.25 7.92 8.49
CA HIS A 84 5.65 8.41 9.73
C HIS A 84 5.46 7.28 10.75
N ILE A 85 5.00 6.10 10.35
CA ILE A 85 4.87 4.94 11.24
C ILE A 85 6.21 4.58 11.89
N ARG A 86 7.31 4.58 11.13
CA ARG A 86 8.66 4.33 11.68
C ARG A 86 9.08 5.40 12.68
N GLN A 87 8.83 6.67 12.37
CA GLN A 87 9.15 7.80 13.26
C GLN A 87 8.35 7.71 14.58
N LEU A 88 7.03 7.48 14.48
CA LEU A 88 6.16 7.32 15.64
C LEU A 88 6.58 6.15 16.52
N ARG A 89 6.96 5.01 15.92
CA ARG A 89 7.51 3.87 16.65
C ARG A 89 8.77 4.25 17.43
N GLN A 90 9.72 4.95 16.81
CA GLN A 90 10.94 5.40 17.48
C GLN A 90 10.66 6.36 18.63
N MET A 91 9.72 7.30 18.44
CA MET A 91 9.30 8.22 19.51
C MET A 91 8.65 7.47 20.66
N ASN A 92 7.78 6.50 20.37
CA ASN A 92 7.12 5.69 21.39
C ASN A 92 8.14 4.90 22.22
N LEU A 93 9.15 4.28 21.59
CA LEU A 93 10.23 3.58 22.30
C LEU A 93 11.01 4.52 23.24
N LYS A 94 11.33 5.74 22.78
CA LYS A 94 12.02 6.74 23.63
C LYS A 94 11.16 7.15 24.82
N LEU A 95 9.87 7.38 24.61
CA LEU A 95 8.94 7.72 25.69
C LEU A 95 8.81 6.57 26.71
N GLN A 96 8.76 5.32 26.25
CA GLN A 96 8.74 4.14 27.13
C GLN A 96 10.02 4.04 27.97
N GLN A 97 11.19 4.29 27.38
CA GLN A 97 12.46 4.33 28.10
C GLN A 97 12.49 5.43 29.16
N GLN A 98 12.03 6.64 28.81
CA GLN A 98 11.94 7.75 29.77
C GLN A 98 11.00 7.43 30.94
N LEU A 99 9.84 6.83 30.65
CA LEU A 99 8.90 6.39 31.69
C LEU A 99 9.51 5.31 32.59
N HIS A 100 10.29 4.38 32.04
CA HIS A 100 10.99 3.38 32.83
C HIS A 100 12.03 4.00 33.77
N ILE A 101 12.85 4.93 33.26
CA ILE A 101 13.84 5.67 34.06
C ILE A 101 13.15 6.47 35.17
N LEU A 102 12.09 7.21 34.86
CA LEU A 102 11.31 7.97 35.85
C LEU A 102 10.71 7.08 36.94
N LYS A 103 10.17 5.91 36.58
CA LYS A 103 9.64 4.94 37.54
C LYS A 103 10.74 4.34 38.41
N SER A 104 11.88 3.99 37.83
CA SER A 104 13.03 3.45 38.55
C SER A 104 13.68 4.49 39.48
N SER A 105 13.74 5.77 39.06
CA SER A 105 14.24 6.88 39.88
C SER A 105 13.37 7.10 41.12
N ARG A 106 12.04 6.99 41.01
CA ARG A 106 11.14 7.12 42.18
C ARG A 106 11.30 5.98 43.21
N MET A 107 11.74 4.80 42.78
CA MET A 107 12.00 3.69 43.72
C MET A 107 13.37 3.76 44.39
N ASN A 108 14.29 4.60 43.90
CA ASN A 108 15.62 4.75 44.47
C ASN A 108 15.72 5.89 45.51
N ASP A 109 14.79 6.87 45.49
CA ASP A 109 14.76 7.97 46.47
C ASP A 109 14.04 7.62 47.79
N GLU A 110 13.20 6.57 47.82
CA GLU A 110 12.59 6.06 49.07
C GLU A 110 13.33 4.84 49.65
N GLY A 111 14.44 4.43 49.03
CA GLY A 111 15.15 3.19 49.31
C GLY A 111 16.65 3.33 49.51
N CYS A 112 17.13 4.42 50.13
CA CYS A 112 18.51 4.52 50.58
C CYS A 112 18.72 3.74 51.90
N MET A 113 18.53 2.42 51.86
CA MET A 113 19.12 1.48 52.81
C MET A 113 19.32 0.13 52.10
N MET A 114 20.59 -0.26 51.99
CA MET A 114 21.10 -1.64 51.90
C MET A 114 21.20 -2.34 50.53
N THR A 115 22.48 -2.55 50.18
CA THR A 115 23.11 -3.76 49.62
C THR A 115 23.50 -3.78 48.14
N GLN A 116 24.81 -3.91 47.96
CA GLN A 116 25.52 -4.36 46.77
C GLN A 116 24.95 -5.69 46.26
N SER A 117 24.66 -5.80 44.96
CA SER A 117 25.07 -6.97 44.17
C SER A 117 24.61 -6.94 42.70
N THR A 118 25.61 -7.14 41.85
CA THR A 118 25.57 -7.97 40.63
C THR A 118 24.93 -7.39 39.36
N CYS A 119 25.83 -7.03 38.45
CA CYS A 119 25.60 -6.84 37.03
C CYS A 119 25.07 -8.15 36.40
N HIS A 120 23.97 -8.09 35.65
CA HIS A 120 23.64 -9.13 34.68
C HIS A 120 23.38 -8.54 33.29
N ALA A 121 24.08 -9.14 32.34
CA ALA A 121 24.19 -8.80 30.93
C ALA A 121 22.85 -8.92 30.19
N LEU A 122 22.63 -7.98 29.26
CA LEU A 122 21.57 -8.09 28.26
C LEU A 122 21.98 -9.13 27.21
N ALA A 123 21.35 -10.29 27.24
CA ALA A 123 21.35 -11.21 26.11
C ALA A 123 20.35 -10.70 25.07
N LEU A 124 20.88 -10.26 23.94
CA LEU A 124 20.14 -10.03 22.69
C LEU A 124 19.80 -11.39 22.09
N GLU A 125 18.52 -11.69 21.95
CA GLU A 125 18.02 -12.69 20.99
C GLU A 125 17.14 -11.97 19.96
N TRP A 126 17.27 -12.43 18.71
CA TRP A 126 16.93 -11.77 17.45
C TRP A 126 15.44 -11.58 17.20
#